data_AF-A0A255TX46-F1
#
_entry.id   AF-A0A255TX46-F1
#
_cell.length_a   1.000
_cell.length_b   1.000
_cell.length_c   1.000
_cell.angle_alpha   90.00
_cell.angle_beta   90.00
_cell.angle_gamma   90.00
#
_symmetry.space_group_name_H-M   'P 1'
#
loop_
_entity.id
_entity.type
_entity.pdbx_description
1 polymer ?
#
loop_
_entity_poly.entity_id
_entity_poly.type
_entity_poly.pdbx_seq_one_letter_code
_entity_poly.pdbx_strand_id
1 'polypeptide(L)'
;MKKIMTSLVLALIATAALAQQKQGSFSFVPRVGVTIANLTDNDLTLERGGTIKSKSKPGFAVGADAFYQLTDQVALSAGVVYTSLGSKYHDFDELRAEPAETDEEIKYTAYTDYSTTTTYIAVPVMAHVYVAQGLALKAGVQVGMLTSAKSGYTTCDFTQNRTTGVRTYSQVVTKNEDKSKDGYSKTDFSIPVGISYEYMNVVLDARYNLGLSKVHKDLGSKNRSFTFSVGYRL
;
A
#
# COMPACT_ATOMS: atom_id res chain seq x y z
N MET A 1 -11.25 23.14 24.56
CA MET A 1 -11.21 22.31 23.33
C MET A 1 -10.98 20.82 23.61
N LYS A 2 -9.94 20.39 24.36
CA LYS A 2 -9.71 18.96 24.70
C LYS A 2 -10.85 18.28 25.50
N LYS A 3 -11.53 19.04 26.39
CA LYS A 3 -12.66 18.53 27.22
C LYS A 3 -13.99 18.39 26.45
N ILE A 4 -14.18 19.19 25.41
CA ILE A 4 -15.37 19.12 24.53
C ILE A 4 -15.22 17.95 23.55
N MET A 5 -14.00 17.71 23.05
CA MET A 5 -13.71 16.52 22.24
C MET A 5 -13.92 15.22 23.01
N THR A 6 -13.58 15.17 24.30
CA THR A 6 -13.78 13.98 25.14
C THR A 6 -15.25 13.75 25.50
N SER A 7 -16.06 14.82 25.71
CA SER A 7 -17.50 14.65 25.95
C SER A 7 -18.26 14.27 24.67
N LEU A 8 -17.82 14.71 23.49
CA LEU A 8 -18.41 14.30 22.22
C LEU A 8 -18.16 12.80 21.93
N VAL A 9 -16.96 12.31 22.25
CA VAL A 9 -16.60 10.89 22.16
C VAL A 9 -17.40 10.06 23.18
N LEU A 10 -17.66 10.57 24.39
CA LEU A 10 -18.49 9.88 25.39
C LEU A 10 -19.98 9.91 25.06
N ALA A 11 -20.49 10.98 24.44
CA ALA A 11 -21.90 11.11 24.05
C ALA A 11 -22.26 10.21 22.86
N LEU A 12 -21.32 9.94 21.94
CA LEU A 12 -21.47 8.97 20.86
C LEU A 12 -21.60 7.52 21.36
N ILE A 13 -21.13 7.22 22.57
CA ILE A 13 -21.24 5.89 23.20
C ILE A 13 -22.65 5.67 23.81
N ALA A 14 -23.39 6.73 24.12
CA ALA A 14 -24.61 6.64 24.93
C ALA A 14 -25.92 6.40 24.14
N THR A 15 -25.94 6.52 22.82
CA THR A 15 -27.19 6.38 22.02
C THR A 15 -27.24 5.16 21.10
N ALA A 16 -26.29 4.23 21.21
CA ALA A 16 -26.29 3.03 20.41
C ALA A 16 -27.11 1.92 21.11
N ALA A 17 -28.41 2.11 21.28
CA ALA A 17 -29.27 1.00 21.68
C ALA A 17 -29.41 0.03 20.49
N LEU A 18 -28.89 -1.20 20.66
CA LEU A 18 -29.22 -2.43 19.91
C LEU A 18 -28.98 -2.42 18.38
N ALA A 19 -27.75 -2.76 17.95
CA ALA A 19 -27.49 -3.20 16.57
C ALA A 19 -26.37 -4.25 16.48
N GLN A 20 -26.09 -5.01 17.55
CA GLN A 20 -25.25 -6.19 17.42
C GLN A 20 -26.02 -7.24 16.61
N GLN A 21 -25.37 -7.73 15.55
CA GLN A 21 -25.91 -8.75 14.67
C GLN A 21 -26.24 -10.01 15.48
N LYS A 22 -27.41 -10.59 15.23
CA LYS A 22 -27.82 -11.81 15.91
C LYS A 22 -26.87 -12.94 15.54
N GLN A 23 -26.48 -13.75 16.52
CA GLN A 23 -25.80 -15.01 16.28
C GLN A 23 -26.45 -15.81 15.13
N GLY A 24 -25.61 -16.30 14.23
CA GLY A 24 -26.01 -17.04 13.04
C GLY A 24 -26.41 -16.16 11.84
N SER A 25 -26.34 -14.82 11.96
CA SER A 25 -26.63 -13.95 10.81
C SER A 25 -25.52 -13.98 9.77
N PHE A 26 -25.93 -13.84 8.51
CA PHE A 26 -25.05 -13.62 7.39
C PHE A 26 -25.22 -12.19 6.90
N SER A 27 -24.12 -11.53 6.54
CA SER A 27 -24.16 -10.19 5.96
C SER A 27 -23.10 -10.03 4.88
N PHE A 28 -23.32 -9.07 4.00
CA PHE A 28 -22.41 -8.79 2.89
C PHE A 28 -21.97 -7.34 2.94
N VAL A 29 -20.66 -7.10 2.76
CA VAL A 29 -20.08 -5.76 2.88
C VAL A 29 -19.23 -5.46 1.64
N PRO A 30 -19.79 -4.82 0.59
CA PRO A 30 -18.98 -4.13 -0.41
C PRO A 30 -18.13 -3.06 0.26
N ARG A 31 -16.90 -2.87 -0.23
CA ARG A 31 -15.93 -1.91 0.29
C ARG A 31 -15.07 -1.29 -0.80
N VAL A 32 -14.70 -0.04 -0.58
CA VAL A 32 -13.72 0.72 -1.37
C VAL A 32 -12.73 1.37 -0.41
N GLY A 33 -11.48 1.48 -0.82
CA GLY A 33 -10.42 1.97 0.04
C GLY A 33 -9.15 2.36 -0.69
N VAL A 34 -8.23 2.90 0.09
CA VAL A 34 -6.89 3.30 -0.31
C VAL A 34 -5.87 2.43 0.39
N THR A 35 -4.79 2.12 -0.31
CA THR A 35 -3.65 1.40 0.25
C THR A 35 -2.45 2.32 0.32
N ILE A 36 -1.60 2.13 1.31
CA ILE A 36 -0.28 2.75 1.40
C ILE A 36 0.69 1.59 1.61
N ALA A 37 1.36 1.21 0.54
CA ALA A 37 2.20 0.01 0.49
C ALA A 37 3.68 0.36 0.37
N ASN A 38 4.55 -0.52 0.86
CA ASN A 38 5.98 -0.50 0.59
C ASN A 38 6.51 -1.94 0.55
N LEU A 39 7.70 -2.14 0.01
CA LEU A 39 8.41 -3.42 0.00
C LEU A 39 9.51 -3.38 1.08
N THR A 40 9.61 -4.45 1.87
CA THR A 40 10.73 -4.61 2.81
C THR A 40 12.01 -4.89 2.07
N ASP A 41 13.14 -4.41 2.61
CA ASP A 41 14.49 -4.77 2.14
C ASP A 41 14.68 -4.57 0.64
N ASN A 42 14.02 -3.55 0.09
CA ASN A 42 13.96 -3.27 -1.34
C ASN A 42 14.74 -2.01 -1.70
N ASP A 43 15.87 -1.80 -1.03
CA ASP A 43 16.70 -0.63 -1.25
C ASP A 43 17.52 -0.78 -2.53
N LEU A 44 17.64 0.30 -3.31
CA LEU A 44 18.48 0.31 -4.52
C LEU A 44 19.92 0.66 -4.13
N THR A 45 20.85 -0.26 -4.38
CA THR A 45 22.28 0.01 -4.25
C THR A 45 22.80 0.53 -5.57
N LEU A 46 23.33 1.75 -5.58
CA LEU A 46 23.96 2.35 -6.76
C LEU A 46 25.37 1.78 -6.95
N GLU A 47 25.77 1.51 -8.19
CA GLU A 47 27.08 0.94 -8.53
C GLU A 47 28.27 1.78 -8.02
N ARG A 48 28.07 3.10 -7.86
CA ARG A 48 29.09 4.04 -7.36
C ARG A 48 29.05 4.28 -5.85
N GLY A 49 28.29 3.47 -5.10
CA GLY A 49 28.09 3.61 -3.66
C GLY A 49 26.92 4.53 -3.32
N GLY A 50 26.13 4.12 -2.33
CA GLY A 50 24.90 4.79 -1.92
C GLY A 50 23.68 3.88 -2.01
N THR A 51 22.76 4.01 -1.05
CA THR A 51 21.56 3.18 -0.93
C THR A 51 20.32 4.07 -0.95
N ILE A 52 19.48 3.93 -1.98
CA ILE A 52 18.22 4.66 -2.08
C ILE A 52 17.12 3.80 -1.46
N LYS A 53 16.56 4.31 -0.34
CA LYS A 53 15.50 3.61 0.38
C LYS A 53 14.18 3.65 -0.36
N SER A 54 13.51 2.50 -0.36
CA SER A 54 12.15 2.36 -0.89
C SER A 54 11.14 3.14 -0.05
N LYS A 55 10.28 3.93 -0.68
CA LYS A 55 9.21 4.74 -0.06
C LYS A 55 7.84 4.16 -0.31
N SER A 56 6.93 4.47 0.60
CA SER A 56 5.53 4.08 0.50
C SER A 56 4.85 4.69 -0.72
N LYS A 57 4.02 3.88 -1.38
CA LYS A 57 3.23 4.25 -2.55
C LYS A 57 1.73 4.13 -2.23
N PRO A 58 0.94 5.17 -2.52
CA PRO A 58 -0.51 5.06 -2.44
C PRO A 58 -1.06 4.20 -3.59
N GLY A 59 -2.12 3.45 -3.30
CA GLY A 59 -2.87 2.63 -4.24
C GLY A 59 -4.34 2.56 -3.85
N PHE A 60 -5.06 1.59 -4.41
CA PHE A 60 -6.48 1.40 -4.19
C PHE A 60 -6.80 -0.02 -3.72
N ALA A 61 -7.96 -0.20 -3.09
CA ALA A 61 -8.56 -1.48 -2.78
C ALA A 61 -10.06 -1.43 -3.02
N VAL A 62 -10.61 -2.36 -3.80
CA VAL A 62 -12.05 -2.48 -4.06
C VAL A 62 -12.43 -3.94 -3.93
N GLY A 63 -13.50 -4.24 -3.21
CA GLY A 63 -13.89 -5.62 -2.99
C GLY A 63 -15.15 -5.78 -2.17
N ALA A 64 -15.38 -6.99 -1.69
CA ALA A 64 -16.45 -7.28 -0.75
C ALA A 64 -16.08 -8.43 0.19
N ASP A 65 -16.68 -8.41 1.37
CA ASP A 65 -16.58 -9.49 2.36
C ASP A 65 -17.97 -10.06 2.66
N ALA A 66 -18.06 -11.39 2.73
CA ALA A 66 -19.16 -12.10 3.36
C ALA A 66 -18.83 -12.32 4.84
N PHE A 67 -19.79 -12.06 5.72
CA PHE A 67 -19.65 -12.18 7.17
C PHE A 67 -20.61 -13.22 7.72
N TYR A 68 -20.15 -13.96 8.72
CA TYR A 68 -20.95 -14.87 9.51
C TYR A 68 -20.76 -14.58 11.00
N GLN A 69 -21.83 -14.23 11.71
CA GLN A 69 -21.80 -13.90 13.13
C GLN A 69 -21.83 -15.19 13.96
N LEU A 70 -20.70 -15.56 14.57
CA LEU A 70 -20.60 -16.80 15.37
C LEU A 70 -21.24 -16.67 16.75
N THR A 71 -21.07 -15.51 17.39
CA THR A 71 -21.60 -15.15 18.70
C THR A 71 -21.81 -13.63 18.72
N ASP A 72 -22.40 -13.06 19.77
CA ASP A 72 -22.59 -11.59 19.86
C ASP A 72 -21.26 -10.80 19.84
N GLN A 73 -20.13 -11.45 20.19
CA GLN A 73 -18.80 -10.84 20.24
C GLN A 73 -17.86 -11.28 19.12
N VAL A 74 -18.16 -12.36 18.40
CA VAL A 74 -17.23 -12.94 17.42
C VAL A 74 -17.93 -13.14 16.08
N ALA A 75 -17.29 -12.70 15.01
CA ALA A 75 -17.68 -12.98 13.63
C ALA A 75 -16.50 -13.48 12.79
N LEU A 76 -16.80 -14.24 11.76
CA LEU A 76 -15.85 -14.59 10.71
C LEU A 76 -16.21 -13.85 9.43
N SER A 77 -15.21 -13.53 8.61
CA SER A 77 -15.45 -13.05 7.25
C SER A 77 -14.52 -13.71 6.25
N ALA A 78 -15.01 -13.85 5.02
CA ALA A 78 -14.23 -14.21 3.85
C ALA A 78 -14.57 -13.24 2.72
N GLY A 79 -13.58 -12.78 1.96
CA GLY A 79 -13.81 -11.80 0.93
C GLY A 79 -12.95 -11.92 -0.30
N VAL A 80 -13.18 -11.01 -1.24
CA VAL A 80 -12.40 -10.85 -2.46
C VAL A 80 -12.16 -9.36 -2.67
N VAL A 81 -10.88 -8.98 -2.79
CA VAL A 81 -10.44 -7.58 -2.90
C VAL A 81 -9.45 -7.45 -4.04
N TYR A 82 -9.77 -6.63 -5.02
CA TYR A 82 -8.82 -6.17 -6.02
C TYR A 82 -8.01 -5.00 -5.45
N THR A 83 -6.70 -5.18 -5.28
CA THR A 83 -5.83 -4.25 -4.55
C THR A 83 -4.53 -3.96 -5.28
N SER A 84 -4.12 -2.71 -5.27
CA SER A 84 -2.85 -2.25 -5.83
C SER A 84 -1.86 -1.90 -4.72
N LEU A 85 -0.67 -2.48 -4.79
CA LEU A 85 0.44 -2.32 -3.88
C LEU A 85 1.70 -1.91 -4.65
N GLY A 86 2.79 -1.61 -3.95
CA GLY A 86 4.08 -1.32 -4.58
C GLY A 86 4.91 -0.31 -3.80
N SER A 87 5.91 0.26 -4.46
CA SER A 87 6.83 1.22 -3.88
C SER A 87 7.24 2.32 -4.87
N LYS A 88 7.78 3.41 -4.33
CA LYS A 88 8.43 4.49 -5.08
C LYS A 88 9.85 4.68 -4.56
N TYR A 89 10.73 5.25 -5.39
CA TYR A 89 12.08 5.64 -4.99
C TYR A 89 12.24 7.15 -5.13
N HIS A 90 13.28 7.70 -4.49
CA HIS A 90 13.65 9.09 -4.72
C HIS A 90 14.31 9.26 -6.08
N ASP A 91 14.18 10.47 -6.60
CA ASP A 91 14.93 10.90 -7.76
C ASP A 91 16.42 10.88 -7.46
N PHE A 92 17.22 10.46 -8.44
CA PHE A 92 18.67 10.42 -8.33
C PHE A 92 19.32 10.79 -9.66
N ASP A 93 20.49 11.40 -9.58
CA ASP A 93 21.28 11.81 -10.73
C ASP A 93 22.44 10.82 -10.91
N GLU A 94 22.56 10.22 -12.09
CA GLU A 94 23.68 9.35 -12.43
C GLU A 94 24.67 10.08 -13.33
N LEU A 95 25.95 10.03 -12.96
CA LEU A 95 27.01 10.66 -13.74
C LEU A 95 27.34 9.80 -14.97
N ARG A 96 27.19 10.37 -16.17
CA ARG A 96 27.37 9.63 -17.43
C ARG A 96 28.81 9.65 -17.95
N ALA A 97 29.51 10.78 -17.76
CA ALA A 97 30.92 10.93 -18.12
C ALA A 97 31.55 12.08 -17.33
N GLU A 98 32.78 11.88 -16.88
CA GLU A 98 33.60 12.98 -16.39
C GLU A 98 34.29 13.66 -17.59
N PRO A 99 34.21 15.00 -17.69
CA PRO A 99 34.95 15.71 -18.71
C PRO A 99 36.47 15.59 -18.55
N ALA A 100 37.22 15.87 -19.62
CA ALA A 100 38.66 16.13 -19.52
C ALA A 100 38.94 17.31 -18.58
N GLU A 101 40.14 17.41 -18.00
CA GLU A 101 40.48 18.43 -16.98
C GLU A 101 40.16 19.89 -17.38
N THR A 102 40.06 20.16 -18.69
CA THR A 102 39.79 21.49 -19.27
C THR A 102 38.33 21.79 -19.60
N ASP A 103 37.38 20.85 -19.49
CA ASP A 103 35.96 21.11 -19.79
C ASP A 103 35.18 21.55 -18.53
N GLU A 104 34.31 22.55 -18.68
CA GLU A 104 33.55 23.13 -17.57
C GLU A 104 32.20 22.42 -17.32
N GLU A 105 31.74 21.57 -18.25
CA GLU A 105 30.43 20.92 -18.16
C GLU A 105 30.52 19.42 -17.83
N ILE A 106 29.74 18.99 -16.85
CA ILE A 106 29.59 17.57 -16.49
C ILE A 106 28.23 17.06 -16.96
N LYS A 107 28.19 15.87 -17.57
CA LYS A 107 26.95 15.25 -18.08
C LYS A 107 26.37 14.23 -17.10
N TYR A 108 25.09 14.41 -16.78
CA TYR A 108 24.32 13.55 -15.91
C TYR A 108 23.05 13.05 -16.61
N THR A 109 22.53 11.94 -16.12
CA THR A 109 21.18 11.45 -16.42
C THR A 109 20.38 11.45 -15.13
N ALA A 110 19.35 12.30 -15.05
CA ALA A 110 18.41 12.31 -13.94
C ALA A 110 17.42 11.18 -14.11
N TYR A 111 17.24 10.36 -13.06
CA TYR A 111 16.21 9.35 -12.94
C TYR A 111 15.13 9.88 -12.01
N THR A 112 13.91 10.03 -12.52
CA THR A 112 12.76 10.51 -11.75
C THR A 112 11.58 9.55 -11.84
N ASP A 113 10.62 9.69 -10.92
CA ASP A 113 9.36 8.92 -10.91
C ASP A 113 9.55 7.39 -10.86
N TYR A 114 10.69 6.91 -10.37
CA TYR A 114 10.95 5.48 -10.29
C TYR A 114 9.92 4.83 -9.36
N SER A 115 9.11 3.95 -9.92
CA SER A 115 8.05 3.29 -9.16
C SER A 115 7.74 1.89 -9.66
N THR A 116 7.36 1.04 -8.70
CA THR A 116 6.86 -0.31 -8.96
C THR A 116 5.44 -0.42 -8.43
N THR A 117 4.55 -1.00 -9.21
CA THR A 117 3.15 -1.30 -8.86
C THR A 117 2.89 -2.77 -9.11
N THR A 118 2.34 -3.46 -8.13
CA THR A 118 1.81 -4.82 -8.27
C THR A 118 0.34 -4.83 -7.88
N THR A 119 -0.48 -5.49 -8.68
CA THR A 119 -1.93 -5.54 -8.47
C THR A 119 -2.38 -6.98 -8.28
N TYR A 120 -3.16 -7.23 -7.25
CA TYR A 120 -3.58 -8.56 -6.82
C TYR A 120 -5.09 -8.67 -6.73
N ILE A 121 -5.60 -9.88 -7.01
CA ILE A 121 -6.88 -10.34 -6.44
C ILE A 121 -6.54 -11.02 -5.13
N ALA A 122 -6.93 -10.40 -4.02
CA ALA A 122 -6.68 -10.87 -2.67
C ALA A 122 -7.92 -11.50 -2.05
N VAL A 123 -7.74 -12.64 -1.39
CA VAL A 123 -8.78 -13.37 -0.67
C VAL A 123 -8.44 -13.36 0.82
N PRO A 124 -8.95 -12.39 1.59
CA PRO A 124 -8.80 -12.36 3.05
C PRO A 124 -9.83 -13.28 3.73
N VAL A 125 -9.37 -14.00 4.76
CA VAL A 125 -10.22 -14.70 5.74
C VAL A 125 -9.87 -14.17 7.12
N MET A 126 -10.86 -13.61 7.82
CA MET A 126 -10.66 -12.82 9.04
C MET A 126 -11.55 -13.31 10.17
N ALA A 127 -11.02 -13.29 11.39
CA ALA A 127 -11.80 -13.29 12.61
C ALA A 127 -11.96 -11.84 13.11
N HIS A 128 -13.16 -11.52 13.61
CA HIS A 128 -13.52 -10.21 14.16
C HIS A 128 -14.00 -10.42 15.59
N VAL A 129 -13.43 -9.67 16.52
CA VAL A 129 -13.79 -9.65 17.93
C VAL A 129 -14.32 -8.26 18.27
N TYR A 130 -15.61 -8.16 18.55
CA TYR A 130 -16.27 -6.93 18.95
C TYR A 130 -15.93 -6.62 20.41
N VAL A 131 -15.12 -5.59 20.62
CA VAL A 131 -14.65 -5.16 21.95
C VAL A 131 -15.50 -4.03 22.54
N ALA A 132 -16.23 -3.33 21.68
CA ALA A 132 -17.27 -2.39 22.05
C ALA A 132 -18.31 -2.36 20.92
N GLN A 133 -19.40 -1.62 21.12
CA GLN A 133 -20.43 -1.53 20.11
C GLN A 133 -19.91 -0.92 18.80
N GLY A 134 -20.12 -1.63 17.70
CA GLY A 134 -19.61 -1.28 16.38
C GLY A 134 -18.08 -1.43 16.23
N LEU A 135 -17.32 -1.48 17.33
CA LEU A 135 -15.86 -1.55 17.34
C LEU A 135 -15.37 -2.99 17.38
N ALA A 136 -14.66 -3.42 16.34
CA ALA A 136 -14.06 -4.74 16.24
C ALA A 136 -12.55 -4.68 16.03
N LEU A 137 -11.83 -5.54 16.74
CA LEU A 137 -10.47 -5.93 16.43
C LEU A 137 -10.50 -7.14 15.49
N LYS A 138 -9.62 -7.20 14.51
CA LYS A 138 -9.60 -8.30 13.53
C LYS A 138 -8.20 -8.77 13.21
N ALA A 139 -8.09 -10.05 12.93
CA ALA A 139 -6.88 -10.70 12.48
C ALA A 139 -7.24 -11.86 11.56
N GLY A 140 -6.33 -12.21 10.65
CA GLY A 140 -6.62 -13.28 9.70
C GLY A 140 -5.45 -13.65 8.81
N VAL A 141 -5.78 -14.31 7.72
CA VAL A 141 -4.84 -14.70 6.67
C VAL A 141 -5.35 -14.20 5.34
N GLN A 142 -4.45 -13.84 4.44
CA GLN A 142 -4.78 -13.36 3.11
C GLN A 142 -3.87 -14.01 2.08
N VAL A 143 -4.48 -14.44 0.96
CA VAL A 143 -3.77 -14.90 -0.23
C VAL A 143 -4.08 -13.97 -1.39
N GLY A 144 -3.06 -13.33 -1.95
CA GLY A 144 -3.10 -12.48 -3.13
C GLY A 144 -2.60 -13.23 -4.37
N MET A 145 -3.34 -13.14 -5.46
CA MET A 145 -2.94 -13.65 -6.77
C MET A 145 -2.54 -12.49 -7.67
N LEU A 146 -1.31 -12.49 -8.17
CA LEU A 146 -0.77 -11.40 -9.00
C LEU A 146 -1.51 -11.35 -10.34
N THR A 147 -2.10 -10.19 -10.65
CA THR A 147 -2.79 -9.94 -11.91
C THR A 147 -1.96 -9.09 -12.87
N SER A 148 -1.33 -8.05 -12.34
CA SER A 148 -0.54 -7.08 -13.08
C SER A 148 0.70 -6.69 -12.29
N ALA A 149 1.81 -6.49 -12.98
CA ALA A 149 3.00 -5.86 -12.46
C ALA A 149 3.43 -4.77 -13.43
N LYS A 150 3.82 -3.62 -12.91
CA LYS A 150 4.28 -2.47 -13.69
C LYS A 150 5.45 -1.83 -12.96
N SER A 151 6.57 -1.70 -13.63
CA SER A 151 7.73 -0.93 -13.15
C SER A 151 8.03 0.15 -14.16
N GLY A 152 8.40 1.34 -13.72
CA GLY A 152 8.76 2.40 -14.65
C GLY A 152 9.55 3.52 -13.98
N TYR A 153 10.26 4.26 -14.82
CA TYR A 153 11.08 5.41 -14.45
C TYR A 153 11.18 6.36 -15.64
N THR A 154 11.42 7.63 -15.35
CA THR A 154 11.63 8.68 -16.35
C THR A 154 13.09 9.08 -16.31
N THR A 155 13.71 9.23 -17.49
CA THR A 155 15.07 9.75 -17.61
C THR A 155 15.10 11.09 -18.35
N CYS A 156 15.98 11.98 -17.92
CA CYS A 156 16.29 13.24 -18.58
C CYS A 156 17.78 13.54 -18.45
N ASP A 157 18.45 13.75 -19.58
CA ASP A 157 19.86 14.15 -19.57
C ASP A 157 19.98 15.63 -19.20
N PHE A 158 20.99 15.99 -18.40
CA PHE A 158 21.31 17.38 -18.09
C PHE A 158 22.82 17.61 -18.00
N THR A 159 23.25 18.84 -18.31
CA THR A 159 24.62 19.31 -18.06
C THR A 159 24.66 20.17 -16.81
N GLN A 160 25.74 20.09 -16.05
CA GLN A 160 26.00 20.95 -14.91
C GLN A 160 27.34 21.63 -15.08
N ASN A 161 27.36 22.97 -15.01
CA ASN A 161 28.60 23.74 -15.03
C ASN A 161 29.32 23.62 -13.67
N ARG A 162 30.62 23.29 -13.67
CA ARG A 162 31.42 23.05 -12.46
C ARG A 162 31.61 24.29 -11.60
N THR A 163 31.70 25.46 -12.23
CA THR A 163 32.03 26.72 -11.57
C THR A 163 30.80 27.41 -11.00
N THR A 164 29.68 27.36 -11.72
CA THR A 164 28.44 28.07 -11.34
C THR A 164 27.38 27.16 -10.73
N GLY A 165 27.49 25.83 -10.90
CA GLY A 165 26.50 24.86 -10.44
C GLY A 165 25.19 24.89 -11.23
N VAL A 166 25.08 25.72 -12.28
CA VAL A 166 23.88 25.83 -13.11
C VAL A 166 23.63 24.51 -13.85
N ARG A 167 22.39 24.02 -13.77
CA ARG A 167 21.92 22.81 -14.44
C ARG A 167 21.09 23.16 -15.68
N THR A 168 21.45 22.60 -16.82
CA THR A 168 20.74 22.76 -18.10
C THR A 168 20.15 21.43 -18.52
N TYR A 169 18.82 21.31 -18.48
CA TYR A 169 18.10 20.08 -18.78
C TYR A 169 17.82 19.94 -20.28
N SER A 170 17.96 18.73 -20.79
CA SER A 170 17.52 18.37 -22.14
C SER A 170 16.01 18.45 -22.28
N GLN A 171 15.52 18.89 -23.45
CA GLN A 171 14.09 18.83 -23.76
C GLN A 171 13.60 17.41 -24.06
N VAL A 172 14.53 16.46 -24.27
CA VAL A 172 14.20 15.06 -24.49
C VAL A 172 14.03 14.38 -23.13
N VAL A 173 12.80 13.93 -22.86
CA VAL A 173 12.43 13.16 -21.67
C VAL A 173 11.98 11.78 -22.14
N THR A 174 12.62 10.73 -21.62
CA THR A 174 12.30 9.34 -21.98
C THR A 174 11.57 8.66 -20.83
N LYS A 175 10.40 8.09 -21.10
CA LYS A 175 9.64 7.28 -20.12
C LYS A 175 9.86 5.81 -20.42
N ASN A 176 10.42 5.10 -19.45
CA ASN A 176 10.62 3.66 -19.51
C ASN A 176 9.56 2.98 -18.66
N GLU A 177 8.89 1.98 -19.23
CA GLU A 177 7.85 1.22 -18.54
C GLU A 177 7.94 -0.26 -18.94
N ASP A 178 8.06 -1.11 -17.93
CA ASP A 178 7.99 -2.55 -18.06
C ASP A 178 6.70 -3.06 -17.39
N LYS A 179 5.97 -3.92 -18.10
CA LYS A 179 4.74 -4.58 -17.64
C LYS A 179 4.90 -6.08 -17.47
N SER A 180 6.13 -6.59 -17.57
CA SER A 180 6.41 -8.01 -17.41
C SER A 180 6.12 -8.47 -15.98
N LYS A 181 5.57 -9.68 -15.88
CA LYS A 181 5.30 -10.36 -14.60
C LYS A 181 6.36 -11.39 -14.25
N ASP A 182 7.35 -11.60 -15.10
CA ASP A 182 8.23 -12.77 -15.03
C ASP A 182 9.15 -12.75 -13.81
N GLY A 183 9.54 -11.57 -13.33
CA GLY A 183 10.34 -11.38 -12.11
C GLY A 183 9.56 -11.41 -10.79
N TYR A 184 8.23 -11.52 -10.84
CA TYR A 184 7.35 -11.45 -9.68
C TYR A 184 6.78 -12.81 -9.28
N SER A 185 6.58 -12.99 -7.98
CA SER A 185 5.85 -14.14 -7.43
C SER A 185 4.38 -14.06 -7.84
N LYS A 186 3.81 -15.20 -8.25
CA LYS A 186 2.39 -15.30 -8.62
C LYS A 186 1.46 -15.14 -7.41
N THR A 187 1.96 -15.46 -6.22
CA THR A 187 1.18 -15.46 -4.98
C THR A 187 1.83 -14.57 -3.91
N ASP A 188 0.98 -13.90 -3.12
CA ASP A 188 1.34 -13.07 -1.97
C ASP A 188 0.58 -13.55 -0.73
N PHE A 189 1.28 -14.05 0.27
CA PHE A 189 0.70 -14.46 1.55
C PHE A 189 0.93 -13.38 2.59
N SER A 190 -0.11 -13.00 3.31
CA SER A 190 0.00 -11.99 4.38
C SER A 190 -0.89 -12.31 5.58
N ILE A 191 -0.52 -11.75 6.73
CA ILE A 191 -1.33 -11.70 7.95
C ILE A 191 -1.91 -10.29 8.06
N PRO A 192 -3.17 -10.07 7.69
CA PRO A 192 -3.91 -8.86 8.01
C PRO A 192 -4.23 -8.79 9.50
N VAL A 193 -3.95 -7.65 10.13
CA VAL A 193 -4.46 -7.26 11.45
C VAL A 193 -5.09 -5.88 11.36
N GLY A 194 -6.13 -5.59 12.13
CA GLY A 194 -6.75 -4.28 12.03
C GLY A 194 -7.84 -4.00 13.04
N ILE A 195 -8.49 -2.88 12.81
CA ILE A 195 -9.61 -2.37 13.60
C ILE A 195 -10.70 -1.89 12.64
N SER A 196 -11.95 -2.00 13.04
CA SER A 196 -13.08 -1.42 12.31
C SER A 196 -14.11 -0.87 13.26
N TYR A 197 -14.81 0.16 12.80
CA TYR A 197 -15.94 0.75 13.50
C TYR A 197 -17.14 0.82 12.56
N GLU A 198 -18.27 0.26 13.01
CA GLU A 198 -19.53 0.24 12.28
C GLU A 198 -20.52 1.25 12.88
N TYR A 199 -21.07 2.10 12.02
CA TYR A 199 -22.10 3.07 12.37
C TYR A 199 -23.14 3.15 11.27
N MET A 200 -24.42 2.89 11.58
CA MET A 200 -25.53 2.93 10.61
C MET A 200 -25.21 2.15 9.32
N ASN A 201 -24.78 0.89 9.47
CA ASN A 201 -24.36 0.00 8.37
C ASN A 201 -23.07 0.43 7.64
N VAL A 202 -22.53 1.62 7.89
CA VAL A 202 -21.25 2.05 7.32
C VAL A 202 -20.11 1.50 8.18
N VAL A 203 -19.21 0.75 7.56
CA VAL A 203 -18.05 0.14 8.20
C VAL A 203 -16.79 0.92 7.81
N LEU A 204 -16.20 1.63 8.77
CA LEU A 204 -14.88 2.22 8.65
C LEU A 204 -13.83 1.19 9.07
N ASP A 205 -12.81 0.98 8.25
CA ASP A 205 -11.91 -0.16 8.38
C ASP A 205 -10.47 0.26 8.13
N ALA A 206 -9.61 0.03 9.12
CA ALA A 206 -8.16 0.19 9.01
C ALA A 206 -7.48 -1.16 9.22
N ARG A 207 -6.62 -1.57 8.27
CA ARG A 207 -5.87 -2.83 8.28
C ARG A 207 -4.40 -2.59 8.02
N TYR A 208 -3.55 -3.34 8.69
CA TYR A 208 -2.14 -3.48 8.38
C TYR A 208 -1.89 -4.92 7.93
N ASN A 209 -1.40 -5.08 6.70
CA ASN A 209 -1.06 -6.37 6.11
C ASN A 209 0.44 -6.61 6.27
N LEU A 210 0.79 -7.64 7.05
CA LEU A 210 2.15 -8.14 7.15
C LEU A 210 2.39 -9.21 6.09
N GLY A 211 3.14 -8.88 5.03
CA GLY A 211 3.56 -9.86 4.02
C GLY A 211 4.52 -10.90 4.59
N LEU A 212 4.23 -12.17 4.31
CA LEU A 212 5.03 -13.33 4.71
C LEU A 212 5.84 -13.89 3.54
N SER A 213 5.29 -13.85 2.32
CA SER A 213 5.94 -14.33 1.11
C SER A 213 6.73 -13.24 0.39
N LYS A 214 7.64 -13.68 -0.48
CA LYS A 214 8.44 -12.81 -1.34
C LYS A 214 7.60 -12.31 -2.51
N VAL A 215 7.74 -11.02 -2.83
CA VAL A 215 7.08 -10.38 -3.98
C VAL A 215 7.87 -10.61 -5.27
N HIS A 216 9.19 -10.68 -5.17
CA HIS A 216 10.10 -11.04 -6.24
C HIS A 216 10.61 -12.47 -6.06
N LYS A 217 10.93 -13.16 -7.16
CA LYS A 217 11.46 -14.53 -7.10
C LYS A 217 12.85 -14.57 -6.48
N ASP A 218 13.67 -13.59 -6.84
CA ASP A 218 15.11 -13.56 -6.52
C ASP A 218 15.45 -12.68 -5.32
N LEU A 219 14.51 -11.85 -4.85
CA LEU A 219 14.70 -10.95 -3.71
C LEU A 219 13.86 -11.38 -2.50
N GLY A 220 14.38 -11.12 -1.30
CA GLY A 220 13.68 -11.40 -0.04
C GLY A 220 12.51 -10.46 0.26
N SER A 221 12.26 -9.46 -0.60
CA SER A 221 11.34 -8.36 -0.37
C SER A 221 9.89 -8.81 -0.20
N LYS A 222 9.21 -8.30 0.83
CA LYS A 222 7.83 -8.64 1.18
C LYS A 222 6.94 -7.41 1.17
N ASN A 223 5.68 -7.58 0.82
CA ASN A 223 4.70 -6.49 0.89
C ASN A 223 4.41 -6.10 2.34
N ARG A 224 4.35 -4.79 2.61
CA ARG A 224 3.74 -4.23 3.81
C ARG A 224 2.78 -3.14 3.40
N SER A 225 1.55 -3.18 3.88
CA SER A 225 0.58 -2.15 3.50
C SER A 225 -0.36 -1.79 4.63
N PHE A 226 -0.64 -0.49 4.76
CA PHE A 226 -1.83 -0.02 5.45
C PHE A 226 -2.97 0.12 4.43
N THR A 227 -4.15 -0.36 4.78
CA THR A 227 -5.36 -0.20 3.98
C THR A 227 -6.41 0.50 4.82
N PHE A 228 -6.97 1.57 4.29
CA PHE A 228 -8.12 2.27 4.86
C PHE A 228 -9.29 2.09 3.91
N SER A 229 -10.42 1.59 4.39
CA SER A 229 -11.59 1.35 3.57
C SER A 229 -12.88 1.76 4.26
N VAL A 230 -13.87 2.08 3.43
CA VAL A 230 -15.26 2.29 3.82
C VAL A 230 -16.08 1.21 3.13
N GLY A 231 -16.93 0.54 3.89
CA GLY A 231 -17.88 -0.43 3.37
C GLY A 231 -19.30 -0.17 3.85
N TYR A 232 -20.27 -0.81 3.23
CA TYR A 232 -21.68 -0.74 3.62
C TYR A 232 -22.21 -2.15 3.87
N ARG A 233 -22.71 -2.43 5.06
CA ARG A 233 -23.24 -3.73 5.46
C ARG A 233 -24.71 -3.87 5.04
N LEU A 234 -24.95 -4.85 4.17
CA LEU A 234 -26.27 -5.29 3.72
C LEU A 234 -26.83 -6.37 4.65
#